data_AF-A0A8G0PAX9-F1
#
_entry.id   AF-A0A8G0PAX9-F1
#
_cell.length_a   1.000
_cell.length_b   1.000
_cell.length_c   1.000
_cell.angle_alpha   90.00
_cell.angle_beta   90.00
_cell.angle_gamma   90.00
#
_symmetry.space_group_name_H-M   'P 1'
#
loop_
_entity.id
_entity.type
_entity.pdbx_description
1 polymer ?
#
loop_
_entity_poly.entity_id
_entity_poly.type
_entity_poly.pdbx_seq_one_letter_code
_entity_poly.pdbx_strand_id
1 'polypeptide(L)'
;MVKKIAEREIAYLDKVSLVIKTENIPEGDLLEVTIFEDEYLDGHGDSSRNMGKYYTKGVTKNGYAYLELVNMSLYQKKLNNSDYINDKVHLFYAQIRYYNKLNQIKDKIQLKVKNELRQMVQPYMGNNPAKVGQVESKEKQRKKAVHFTFGVFLDGTLNNMYDTELRQYAEGKKVVNTSGLGVSQSQAVDIYQDHGDPNGMQSSYENDLSNPAILYKNYEPNEIEKRYPIYISGIGTNTAPKSQGKTLLPEDYKDNDFIEGPAFGMGSSGIMDNVKKAILDVVKELKNIKSDQKIGTITFDVFGFSRGAAAARHFVHVVTHPPYNPTVYHRKKRDTLVLDLQNNKLPLSYEYKTMPHFGLLGQLLQENGILDAQTQVKVRFVGIYDTVPHHGLFQDNDIKDLGLDNVNKANYVVHMVAADEHRANFSLTDISSVTKTHPESGKKEE
;
A
#
# COMPACT_ATOMS: atom_id res chain seq x y z
N MET A 1 29.32 -43.60 -11.32
CA MET A 1 28.47 -43.98 -10.16
C MET A 1 28.59 -42.94 -9.07
N VAL A 2 27.51 -42.25 -8.71
CA VAL A 2 27.39 -41.58 -7.40
C VAL A 2 26.13 -42.16 -6.76
N LYS A 3 26.33 -43.11 -5.85
CA LYS A 3 25.27 -43.71 -5.02
C LYS A 3 25.39 -43.10 -3.61
N LYS A 4 24.20 -42.79 -3.06
CA LYS A 4 23.84 -42.34 -1.71
C LYS A 4 24.02 -40.85 -1.37
N ILE A 5 22.90 -40.12 -1.31
CA ILE A 5 22.54 -39.40 -0.07
C ILE A 5 21.50 -40.30 0.62
N ALA A 6 21.94 -41.33 1.35
CA ALA A 6 20.99 -42.26 1.96
C ALA A 6 20.49 -41.82 3.34
N GLU A 7 21.16 -40.92 4.05
CA GLU A 7 20.89 -40.81 5.50
C GLU A 7 21.02 -39.38 6.06
N ARG A 8 21.10 -38.35 5.21
CA ARG A 8 21.06 -36.97 5.71
C ARG A 8 19.63 -36.47 5.78
N GLU A 9 19.14 -36.25 6.99
CA GLU A 9 17.94 -35.47 7.23
C GLU A 9 18.21 -34.00 6.87
N ILE A 10 17.33 -33.42 6.05
CA ILE A 10 17.42 -32.04 5.58
C ILE A 10 16.23 -31.27 6.16
N ALA A 11 16.45 -30.04 6.61
CA ALA A 11 15.41 -29.15 7.11
C ALA A 11 14.75 -28.38 5.95
N TYR A 12 13.48 -27.96 6.11
CA TYR A 12 12.73 -27.24 5.06
C TYR A 12 13.36 -25.90 4.61
N LEU A 13 14.19 -25.29 5.47
CA LEU A 13 14.90 -24.04 5.17
C LEU A 13 16.26 -24.26 4.51
N ASP A 14 16.71 -25.51 4.36
CA ASP A 14 17.98 -25.81 3.71
C ASP A 14 17.90 -25.53 2.21
N LYS A 15 18.99 -24.99 1.66
CA LYS A 15 19.19 -24.94 0.21
C LYS A 15 19.73 -26.29 -0.23
N VAL A 16 18.99 -26.99 -1.09
CA VAL A 16 19.38 -28.30 -1.62
C VAL A 16 19.84 -28.15 -3.07
N SER A 17 21.03 -28.66 -3.37
CA SER A 17 21.54 -28.73 -4.74
C SER A 17 21.49 -30.17 -5.24
N LEU A 18 20.62 -30.44 -6.21
CA LEU A 18 20.62 -31.69 -6.95
C LEU A 18 21.69 -31.63 -8.04
N VAL A 19 22.66 -32.54 -7.94
CA VAL A 19 23.76 -32.66 -8.91
C VAL A 19 23.56 -33.95 -9.71
N ILE A 20 23.41 -33.81 -11.03
CA ILE A 20 23.16 -34.91 -11.95
C ILE A 20 24.40 -35.11 -12.82
N LYS A 21 25.06 -36.26 -12.71
CA LYS A 21 26.13 -36.64 -13.62
C LYS A 21 25.53 -37.34 -14.85
N THR A 22 25.84 -36.83 -16.02
CA THR A 22 25.44 -37.36 -17.33
C THR A 22 26.67 -37.89 -18.06
N GLU A 23 26.50 -38.95 -18.86
CA GLU A 23 27.61 -39.53 -19.65
C GLU A 23 27.58 -39.05 -21.11
N ASN A 24 26.40 -38.94 -21.73
CA ASN A 24 26.26 -38.69 -23.18
C ASN A 24 25.25 -37.58 -23.52
N ILE A 25 25.08 -36.58 -22.64
CA ILE A 25 24.20 -35.42 -22.90
C ILE A 25 25.06 -34.23 -23.33
N PRO A 26 24.76 -33.57 -24.46
CA PRO A 26 25.55 -32.43 -24.96
C PRO A 26 25.67 -31.28 -23.96
N GLU A 27 26.78 -30.55 -24.02
CA GLU A 27 26.95 -29.32 -23.24
C GLU A 27 25.88 -28.28 -23.65
N GLY A 28 25.26 -27.66 -22.64
CA GLY A 28 24.19 -26.66 -22.82
C GLY A 28 22.78 -27.22 -22.75
N ASP A 29 22.59 -28.53 -22.95
CA ASP A 29 21.25 -29.14 -22.95
C ASP A 29 20.62 -29.13 -21.54
N LEU A 30 19.30 -29.02 -21.48
CA LEU A 30 18.53 -28.97 -20.23
C LEU A 30 17.92 -30.34 -19.91
N LEU A 31 17.85 -30.68 -18.63
CA LEU A 31 17.11 -31.84 -18.13
C LEU A 31 15.83 -31.35 -17.44
N GLU A 32 14.69 -31.99 -17.74
CA GLU A 32 13.46 -31.80 -16.98
C GLU A 32 13.53 -32.64 -15.71
N VAL A 33 13.25 -32.03 -14.57
CA VAL A 33 13.21 -32.68 -13.26
C VAL A 33 11.82 -32.45 -12.65
N THR A 34 11.08 -33.53 -12.44
CA THR A 34 9.81 -33.49 -11.69
C THR A 34 10.05 -34.01 -10.28
N ILE A 35 9.58 -33.27 -9.27
CA ILE A 35 9.66 -33.71 -7.88
C ILE A 35 8.32 -34.30 -7.47
N PHE A 36 8.36 -35.46 -6.86
CA PHE A 36 7.22 -36.15 -6.28
C PHE A 36 7.41 -36.30 -4.79
N GLU A 37 6.31 -36.24 -4.04
CA GLU A 37 6.25 -36.63 -2.64
C GLU A 37 5.56 -37.99 -2.56
N ASP A 38 6.05 -38.87 -1.68
CA ASP A 38 5.60 -40.25 -1.62
C ASP A 38 5.46 -40.70 -0.17
N GLU A 39 4.43 -41.50 0.09
CA GLU A 39 4.12 -42.01 1.43
C GLU A 39 4.93 -43.28 1.75
N TYR A 40 5.49 -43.96 0.75
CA TYR A 40 6.16 -45.25 0.89
C TYR A 40 7.60 -45.26 0.32
N LEU A 41 8.40 -46.25 0.75
CA LEU A 41 9.80 -46.46 0.34
C LEU A 41 9.93 -47.39 -0.89
N ASP A 42 8.92 -47.42 -1.75
CA ASP A 42 8.83 -48.28 -2.94
C ASP A 42 9.23 -47.57 -4.25
N GLY A 43 9.36 -46.25 -4.22
CA GLY A 43 9.65 -45.43 -5.39
C GLY A 43 8.39 -44.81 -5.97
N HIS A 44 8.54 -43.84 -6.90
CA HIS A 44 7.39 -43.19 -7.52
C HIS A 44 6.36 -44.21 -8.05
N GLY A 45 5.16 -44.18 -7.46
CA GLY A 45 4.00 -45.02 -7.79
C GLY A 45 2.72 -44.19 -7.93
N ASP A 46 1.57 -44.85 -8.06
CA ASP A 46 0.28 -44.19 -8.27
C ASP A 46 -0.17 -43.31 -7.07
N SER A 47 0.40 -43.56 -5.89
CA SER A 47 0.19 -42.77 -4.67
C SER A 47 1.02 -41.48 -4.60
N SER A 48 2.03 -41.31 -5.47
CA SER A 48 2.97 -40.19 -5.34
C SER A 48 2.37 -38.87 -5.83
N ARG A 49 2.51 -37.81 -5.01
CA ARG A 49 1.98 -36.47 -5.31
C ARG A 49 2.97 -35.64 -6.10
N ASN A 50 2.56 -35.09 -7.25
CA ASN A 50 3.41 -34.22 -8.07
C ASN A 50 3.58 -32.83 -7.42
N MET A 51 4.81 -32.50 -7.05
CA MET A 51 5.14 -31.27 -6.35
C MET A 51 5.61 -30.14 -7.27
N GLY A 52 5.96 -30.45 -8.52
CA GLY A 52 6.30 -29.45 -9.53
C GLY A 52 7.34 -29.94 -10.53
N LYS A 53 7.44 -29.21 -11.65
CA LYS A 53 8.41 -29.44 -12.72
C LYS A 53 9.43 -28.31 -12.78
N TYR A 54 10.69 -28.68 -12.99
CA TYR A 54 11.84 -27.79 -12.98
C TYR A 54 12.80 -28.16 -14.12
N TYR A 55 13.69 -27.23 -14.48
CA TYR A 55 14.74 -27.47 -15.47
C TYR A 55 16.11 -27.22 -14.83
N THR A 56 17.09 -28.08 -15.12
CA THR A 56 18.47 -27.88 -14.67
C THR A 56 19.09 -26.66 -15.34
N LYS A 57 20.21 -26.18 -14.80
CA LYS A 57 21.18 -25.43 -15.63
C LYS A 57 21.68 -26.34 -16.75
N GLY A 58 22.07 -25.75 -17.88
CA GLY A 58 22.64 -26.48 -19.02
C GLY A 58 23.76 -27.42 -18.59
N VAL A 59 23.80 -28.63 -19.17
CA VAL A 59 24.85 -29.61 -18.86
C VAL A 59 26.22 -28.97 -19.12
N THR A 60 27.14 -29.08 -18.17
CA THR A 60 28.51 -28.55 -18.32
C THR A 60 29.34 -29.41 -19.25
N LYS A 61 30.44 -28.87 -19.82
CA LYS A 61 31.46 -29.65 -20.56
C LYS A 61 31.92 -30.94 -19.89
N ASN A 62 31.85 -31.00 -18.55
CA ASN A 62 32.24 -32.16 -17.76
C ASN A 62 31.07 -33.12 -17.52
N GLY A 63 29.93 -32.98 -18.19
CA GLY A 63 28.76 -33.86 -18.05
C GLY A 63 28.07 -33.73 -16.69
N TYR A 64 27.98 -32.53 -16.12
CA TYR A 64 27.22 -32.29 -14.88
C TYR A 64 26.10 -31.28 -15.13
N ALA A 65 24.90 -31.59 -14.64
CA ALA A 65 23.77 -30.69 -14.60
C ALA A 65 23.40 -30.39 -13.14
N TYR A 66 22.95 -29.16 -12.87
CA TYR A 66 22.69 -28.67 -11.51
C TYR A 66 21.29 -28.10 -11.42
N LEU A 67 20.56 -28.47 -10.37
CA LEU A 67 19.28 -27.85 -10.01
C LEU A 67 19.36 -27.39 -8.55
N GLU A 68 19.09 -26.11 -8.31
CA GLU A 68 18.97 -25.57 -6.96
C GLU A 68 17.51 -25.54 -6.54
N LEU A 69 17.21 -26.18 -5.42
CA LEU A 69 15.91 -26.13 -4.77
C LEU A 69 16.06 -25.21 -3.55
N VAL A 70 15.54 -23.99 -3.67
CA VAL A 70 15.62 -22.94 -2.65
C VAL A 70 14.24 -22.78 -2.02
N ASN A 71 14.17 -22.75 -0.69
CA ASN A 71 12.95 -22.48 0.05
C ASN A 71 11.86 -23.53 -0.24
N MET A 72 11.95 -24.70 0.38
CA MET A 72 10.99 -25.81 0.24
C MET A 72 9.56 -25.46 0.77
N SER A 73 9.22 -24.18 0.94
CA SER A 73 7.91 -23.67 1.31
C SER A 73 6.81 -23.95 0.26
N LEU A 74 7.19 -24.24 -0.99
CA LEU A 74 6.28 -24.80 -2.01
C LEU A 74 5.66 -26.13 -1.60
N TYR A 75 6.34 -26.90 -0.75
CA TYR A 75 5.86 -28.18 -0.24
C TYR A 75 4.93 -27.99 0.97
N GLN A 76 5.19 -26.97 1.81
CA GLN A 76 4.36 -26.64 2.98
C GLN A 76 2.92 -26.22 2.61
N LYS A 77 2.75 -25.43 1.54
CA LYS A 77 1.42 -24.93 1.13
C LYS A 77 0.55 -25.99 0.43
N LYS A 78 1.18 -27.00 -0.20
CA LYS A 78 0.48 -28.13 -0.83
C LYS A 78 0.14 -29.24 0.17
N LEU A 79 1.03 -29.52 1.14
CA LEU A 79 0.86 -30.61 2.12
C LEU A 79 -0.15 -30.26 3.23
N ASN A 80 -0.21 -28.99 3.69
CA ASN A 80 -1.13 -28.59 4.77
C ASN A 80 -2.63 -28.64 4.41
N ASN A 81 -2.96 -28.77 3.12
CA ASN A 81 -4.35 -28.84 2.65
C ASN A 81 -4.76 -30.24 2.20
N SER A 82 -3.93 -31.27 2.39
CA SER A 82 -4.17 -32.58 1.74
C SER A 82 -3.80 -33.80 2.57
N ASP A 83 -3.52 -33.69 3.88
CA ASP A 83 -3.27 -34.87 4.71
C ASP A 83 -3.96 -34.83 6.08
N TYR A 84 -4.55 -35.96 6.46
CA TYR A 84 -5.13 -36.23 7.78
C TYR A 84 -4.09 -36.78 8.78
N ILE A 85 -2.84 -36.95 8.36
CA ILE A 85 -1.74 -37.48 9.19
C ILE A 85 -0.59 -36.47 9.18
N ASN A 86 -0.22 -36.01 10.38
CA ASN A 86 0.91 -35.11 10.59
C ASN A 86 2.20 -35.95 10.62
N ASP A 87 2.73 -36.28 9.45
CA ASP A 87 3.97 -37.04 9.36
C ASP A 87 5.18 -36.16 9.69
N LYS A 88 6.00 -36.62 10.63
CA LYS A 88 7.23 -35.92 11.06
C LYS A 88 8.31 -35.90 9.96
N VAL A 89 8.15 -36.73 8.93
CA VAL A 89 9.11 -36.94 7.86
C VAL A 89 8.37 -37.20 6.55
N HIS A 90 8.77 -36.51 5.48
CA HIS A 90 8.30 -36.76 4.12
C HIS A 90 9.43 -37.32 3.24
N LEU A 91 9.07 -38.18 2.29
CA LEU A 91 9.98 -38.72 1.29
C LEU A 91 9.70 -38.05 -0.06
N PHE A 92 10.76 -37.59 -0.71
CA PHE A 92 10.68 -36.98 -2.02
C PHE A 92 11.52 -37.73 -3.05
N TYR A 93 10.99 -37.83 -4.26
CA TYR A 93 11.62 -38.46 -5.40
C TYR A 93 11.82 -37.45 -6.53
N ALA A 94 12.99 -37.50 -7.15
CA ALA A 94 13.28 -36.71 -8.35
C ALA A 94 13.27 -37.61 -9.59
N GLN A 95 12.29 -37.38 -10.45
CA GLN A 95 12.20 -37.98 -11.77
C GLN A 95 12.88 -37.09 -12.80
N ILE A 96 13.89 -37.61 -13.48
CA ILE A 96 14.68 -36.88 -14.48
C ILE A 96 14.30 -37.38 -15.87
N ARG A 97 13.98 -36.46 -16.77
CA ARG A 97 13.65 -36.72 -18.17
C ARG A 97 14.51 -35.88 -19.11
N TYR A 98 14.94 -36.51 -20.20
CA TYR A 98 15.62 -35.86 -21.31
C TYR A 98 14.98 -36.34 -22.61
N TYR A 99 14.58 -35.38 -23.46
CA TYR A 99 13.74 -35.67 -24.63
C TYR A 99 14.45 -35.43 -25.97
N ASN A 100 15.64 -34.84 -25.98
CA ASN A 100 16.24 -34.29 -27.19
C ASN A 100 16.80 -35.37 -28.13
N LYS A 101 17.78 -36.17 -27.68
CA LYS A 101 18.46 -37.17 -28.52
C LYS A 101 18.28 -38.63 -28.06
N LEU A 102 17.89 -38.84 -26.81
CA LEU A 102 17.65 -40.16 -26.20
C LEU A 102 16.46 -40.01 -25.26
N ASN A 103 15.38 -40.77 -25.44
CA ASN A 103 14.25 -40.78 -24.51
C ASN A 103 14.61 -41.69 -23.31
N GLN A 104 15.04 -41.10 -22.20
CA GLN A 104 15.39 -41.83 -20.98
C GLN A 104 14.76 -41.19 -19.75
N ILE A 105 14.30 -42.03 -18.83
CA ILE A 105 13.70 -41.66 -17.53
C ILE A 105 14.48 -42.31 -16.40
N LYS A 106 14.81 -41.55 -15.34
CA LYS A 106 15.47 -42.04 -14.12
C LYS A 106 14.70 -41.54 -12.89
N ASP A 107 14.36 -42.43 -11.97
CA ASP A 107 13.51 -42.13 -10.80
C ASP A 107 14.00 -42.83 -9.51
N LYS A 108 15.29 -42.72 -9.20
CA LYS A 108 15.93 -43.45 -8.09
C LYS A 108 16.54 -42.55 -7.03
N ILE A 109 16.26 -41.25 -7.06
CA ILE A 109 16.86 -40.28 -6.15
C ILE A 109 15.85 -39.96 -5.06
N GLN A 110 16.16 -40.41 -3.83
CA GLN A 110 15.34 -40.23 -2.64
C GLN A 110 15.89 -39.10 -1.76
N LEU A 111 15.01 -38.25 -1.23
CA LEU A 111 15.31 -37.22 -0.23
C LEU A 111 14.38 -37.39 0.98
N LYS A 112 14.94 -37.43 2.19
CA LYS A 112 14.18 -37.52 3.45
C LYS A 112 14.19 -36.16 4.15
N VAL A 113 13.03 -35.52 4.26
CA VAL A 113 12.90 -34.16 4.83
C VAL A 113 12.13 -34.25 6.15
N LYS A 114 12.69 -33.68 7.22
CA LYS A 114 12.08 -33.72 8.55
C LYS A 114 11.36 -32.41 8.86
N ASN A 115 10.11 -32.49 9.32
CA ASN A 115 9.27 -31.34 9.67
C ASN A 115 9.43 -30.93 11.14
N GLU A 116 10.67 -30.67 11.55
CA GLU A 116 10.98 -30.14 12.88
C GLU A 116 11.89 -28.92 12.74
N LEU A 117 11.47 -27.78 13.27
CA LEU A 117 12.30 -26.59 13.43
C LEU A 117 13.43 -26.92 14.43
N ARG A 118 14.56 -27.44 13.95
CA ARG A 118 15.68 -27.82 14.81
C ARG A 118 16.44 -26.61 15.36
N GLN A 119 16.55 -25.53 14.58
CA GLN A 119 17.23 -24.30 14.98
C GLN A 119 16.82 -23.16 14.04
N MET A 120 16.58 -21.96 14.58
CA MET A 120 16.49 -20.75 13.76
C MET A 120 17.88 -20.45 13.17
N VAL A 121 17.95 -20.21 11.86
CA VAL A 121 19.19 -19.72 11.24
C VAL A 121 19.48 -18.34 11.83
N GLN A 122 20.52 -18.24 12.65
CA GLN A 122 20.99 -16.96 13.15
C GLN A 122 21.40 -16.10 11.94
N PRO A 123 20.88 -14.87 11.81
CA PRO A 123 21.25 -14.02 10.68
C PRO A 123 22.76 -13.81 10.66
N TYR A 124 23.36 -13.91 9.48
CA TYR A 124 24.77 -13.65 9.28
C TYR A 124 25.06 -12.19 9.66
N MET A 125 25.66 -11.96 10.84
CA MET A 125 26.23 -10.67 11.21
C MET A 125 27.64 -10.56 10.62
N GLY A 126 27.72 -10.03 9.41
CA GLY A 126 28.99 -9.63 8.79
C GLY A 126 28.80 -8.33 8.04
N ASN A 127 29.64 -7.34 8.34
CA ASN A 127 29.61 -5.98 7.76
C ASN A 127 30.22 -5.90 6.35
N ASN A 128 30.16 -6.97 5.55
CA ASN A 128 30.64 -6.94 4.18
C ASN A 128 29.46 -7.02 3.20
N PRO A 129 29.27 -6.04 2.31
CA PRO A 129 28.20 -6.11 1.31
C PRO A 129 28.45 -7.31 0.38
N ALA A 130 27.44 -8.18 0.26
CA ALA A 130 27.44 -9.28 -0.69
C ALA A 130 27.47 -8.73 -2.11
N LYS A 131 28.56 -9.00 -2.84
CA LYS A 131 28.69 -8.66 -4.27
C LYS A 131 28.11 -9.82 -5.09
N VAL A 132 26.84 -9.69 -5.49
CA VAL A 132 26.19 -10.57 -6.47
C VAL A 132 26.78 -10.24 -7.84
N GLY A 133 27.03 -11.25 -8.69
CA GLY A 133 27.81 -11.16 -9.93
C GLY A 133 27.44 -10.02 -10.88
N GLN A 134 28.31 -9.74 -11.85
CA GLN A 134 28.06 -8.76 -12.91
C GLN A 134 26.77 -9.12 -13.66
N VAL A 135 25.68 -8.44 -13.31
CA VAL A 135 24.59 -8.16 -14.23
C VAL A 135 25.23 -7.34 -15.35
N GLU A 136 25.00 -7.71 -16.60
CA GLU A 136 25.28 -6.80 -17.72
C GLU A 136 24.63 -5.45 -17.39
N SER A 137 25.45 -4.51 -16.96
CA SER A 137 24.99 -3.18 -16.63
C SER A 137 24.70 -2.50 -17.96
N LYS A 138 23.46 -2.64 -18.45
CA LYS A 138 22.88 -1.52 -19.19
C LYS A 138 22.98 -0.35 -18.22
N GLU A 139 23.88 0.59 -18.49
CA GLU A 139 23.95 1.85 -17.76
C GLU A 139 22.53 2.42 -17.68
N LYS A 140 21.88 2.25 -16.53
CA LYS A 140 20.66 3.00 -16.26
C LYS A 140 21.13 4.45 -16.18
N GLN A 141 20.68 5.26 -17.13
CA GLN A 141 20.87 6.71 -17.09
C GLN A 141 20.59 7.18 -15.66
N ARG A 142 21.57 7.86 -15.05
CA ARG A 142 21.45 8.35 -13.68
C ARG A 142 20.40 9.46 -13.65
N LYS A 143 19.14 9.08 -13.42
CA LYS A 143 18.05 10.04 -13.30
C LYS A 143 18.25 10.90 -12.06
N LYS A 144 18.07 12.21 -12.20
CA LYS A 144 18.16 13.18 -11.10
C LYS A 144 17.00 12.95 -10.13
N ALA A 145 17.31 12.77 -8.84
CA ALA A 145 16.28 12.68 -7.81
C ALA A 145 15.62 14.04 -7.58
N VAL A 146 14.30 14.05 -7.50
CA VAL A 146 13.48 15.22 -7.15
C VAL A 146 12.75 14.91 -5.84
N HIS A 147 12.79 15.84 -4.91
CA HIS A 147 12.15 15.70 -3.60
C HIS A 147 10.94 16.62 -3.56
N PHE A 148 9.82 16.10 -3.06
CA PHE A 148 8.55 16.79 -2.99
C PHE A 148 8.12 16.97 -1.54
N THR A 149 7.45 18.08 -1.27
CA THR A 149 6.80 18.33 0.03
C THR A 149 5.33 18.63 -0.22
N PHE A 150 4.44 17.92 0.47
CA PHE A 150 3.00 18.12 0.38
C PHE A 150 2.43 18.50 1.74
N GLY A 151 1.73 19.63 1.79
CA GLY A 151 0.80 19.93 2.89
C GLY A 151 -0.56 19.35 2.56
N VAL A 152 -1.05 18.39 3.32
CA VAL A 152 -2.35 17.73 3.08
C VAL A 152 -3.32 18.17 4.17
N PHE A 153 -4.41 18.84 3.78
CA PHE A 153 -5.38 19.47 4.69
C PHE A 153 -6.75 18.83 4.50
N LEU A 154 -7.17 18.04 5.48
CA LEU A 154 -8.40 17.24 5.46
C LEU A 154 -9.43 17.87 6.39
N ASP A 155 -10.48 18.46 5.82
CA ASP A 155 -11.45 19.21 6.60
C ASP A 155 -12.45 18.31 7.37
N GLY A 156 -13.07 18.89 8.39
CA GLY A 156 -14.11 18.27 9.19
C GLY A 156 -15.43 18.13 8.45
N THR A 157 -16.35 17.37 9.02
CA THR A 157 -17.73 17.21 8.51
C THR A 157 -18.38 18.52 8.16
N LEU A 158 -19.02 18.57 6.99
CA LEU A 158 -19.75 19.76 6.51
C LEU A 158 -18.90 21.04 6.43
N ASN A 159 -17.59 20.97 6.61
CA ASN A 159 -16.73 22.13 6.39
C ASN A 159 -16.21 22.12 4.96
N ASN A 160 -16.37 23.24 4.27
CA ASN A 160 -15.84 23.44 2.95
C ASN A 160 -15.44 24.89 2.76
N MET A 161 -14.14 25.13 2.63
CA MET A 161 -13.55 26.44 2.43
C MET A 161 -14.14 27.19 1.23
N TYR A 162 -14.42 26.47 0.13
CA TYR A 162 -14.95 27.10 -1.09
C TYR A 162 -16.37 27.62 -0.88
N ASP A 163 -17.21 26.86 -0.17
CA ASP A 163 -18.58 27.24 0.17
C ASP A 163 -18.59 28.44 1.12
N THR A 164 -17.73 28.39 2.15
CA THR A 164 -17.52 29.51 3.10
C THR A 164 -17.08 30.79 2.39
N GLU A 165 -16.11 30.72 1.47
CA GLU A 165 -15.63 31.87 0.71
C GLU A 165 -16.70 32.43 -0.23
N LEU A 166 -17.46 31.58 -0.92
CA LEU A 166 -18.57 32.00 -1.78
C LEU A 166 -19.65 32.73 -0.98
N ARG A 167 -20.10 32.15 0.14
CA ARG A 167 -21.09 32.81 1.02
C ARG A 167 -20.58 34.17 1.50
N GLN A 168 -19.35 34.26 2.01
CA GLN A 168 -18.80 35.54 2.47
C GLN A 168 -18.79 36.61 1.36
N TYR A 169 -18.50 36.21 0.12
CA TYR A 169 -18.53 37.10 -1.02
C TYR A 169 -19.96 37.51 -1.40
N ALA A 170 -20.91 36.58 -1.37
CA ALA A 170 -22.34 36.85 -1.58
C ALA A 170 -22.88 37.87 -0.55
N GLU A 171 -22.44 37.79 0.70
CA GLU A 171 -22.78 38.73 1.78
C GLU A 171 -22.11 40.11 1.65
N GLY A 172 -21.26 40.31 0.64
CA GLY A 172 -20.54 41.58 0.44
C GLY A 172 -19.35 41.79 1.36
N LYS A 173 -18.86 40.73 2.02
CA LYS A 173 -17.59 40.81 2.75
C LYS A 173 -16.44 40.92 1.75
N LYS A 174 -15.41 41.69 2.12
CA LYS A 174 -14.18 41.78 1.34
C LYS A 174 -13.38 40.48 1.50
N VAL A 175 -13.59 39.54 0.60
CA VAL A 175 -12.82 38.29 0.56
C VAL A 175 -11.52 38.54 -0.21
N VAL A 176 -10.38 38.48 0.48
CA VAL A 176 -9.03 38.58 -0.10
C VAL A 176 -8.38 37.21 -0.12
N ASN A 177 -7.50 36.96 -1.10
CA ASN A 177 -6.79 35.68 -1.27
C ASN A 177 -7.75 34.48 -1.26
N THR A 178 -8.73 34.50 -2.16
CA THR A 178 -9.66 33.38 -2.36
C THR A 178 -8.93 32.18 -2.95
N SER A 179 -9.43 31.00 -2.63
CA SER A 179 -8.80 29.73 -2.97
C SER A 179 -9.26 29.17 -4.32
N GLY A 180 -10.01 29.97 -5.09
CA GLY A 180 -10.59 29.57 -6.38
C GLY A 180 -11.86 30.32 -6.77
N LEU A 181 -12.31 31.34 -6.05
CA LEU A 181 -13.56 32.05 -6.36
C LEU A 181 -13.50 32.76 -7.73
N GLY A 182 -14.26 32.25 -8.70
CA GLY A 182 -14.27 32.71 -10.11
C GLY A 182 -15.56 33.33 -10.62
N VAL A 183 -16.52 33.55 -9.74
CA VAL A 183 -17.87 34.00 -10.10
C VAL A 183 -18.06 35.48 -9.78
N SER A 184 -19.01 36.13 -10.45
CA SER A 184 -19.41 37.49 -10.07
C SER A 184 -20.12 37.48 -8.72
N GLN A 185 -20.22 38.64 -8.07
CA GLN A 185 -20.93 38.73 -6.80
C GLN A 185 -22.42 38.39 -6.94
N SER A 186 -23.06 38.79 -8.06
CA SER A 186 -24.46 38.43 -8.33
C SER A 186 -24.63 36.92 -8.47
N GLN A 187 -23.73 36.26 -9.20
CA GLN A 187 -23.73 34.80 -9.32
C GLN A 187 -23.51 34.13 -7.97
N ALA A 188 -22.63 34.68 -7.12
CA ALA A 188 -22.41 34.14 -5.79
C ALA A 188 -23.67 34.23 -4.91
N VAL A 189 -24.45 35.31 -5.02
CA VAL A 189 -25.75 35.44 -4.35
C VAL A 189 -26.72 34.38 -4.85
N ASP A 190 -26.82 34.19 -6.16
CA ASP A 190 -27.73 33.18 -6.75
C ASP A 190 -27.34 31.75 -6.33
N ILE A 191 -26.05 31.41 -6.39
CA ILE A 191 -25.51 30.10 -5.99
C ILE A 191 -25.74 29.86 -4.49
N TYR A 192 -25.51 30.87 -3.65
CA TYR A 192 -25.73 30.75 -2.20
C TYR A 192 -27.22 30.61 -1.86
N GLN A 193 -28.12 31.25 -2.61
CA GLN A 193 -29.56 31.05 -2.44
C GLN A 193 -30.03 29.65 -2.87
N ASP A 194 -29.38 29.06 -3.88
CA ASP A 194 -29.74 27.74 -4.40
C ASP A 194 -29.21 26.60 -3.51
N HIS A 195 -27.95 26.69 -3.06
CA HIS A 195 -27.25 25.60 -2.36
C HIS A 195 -27.02 25.84 -0.85
N GLY A 196 -27.15 27.09 -0.40
CA GLY A 196 -27.04 27.44 1.02
C GLY A 196 -28.29 27.07 1.83
N ASP A 197 -28.22 27.27 3.14
CA ASP A 197 -29.36 27.09 4.03
C ASP A 197 -29.33 28.16 5.15
N PRO A 198 -29.53 29.45 4.79
CA PRO A 198 -29.41 30.55 5.75
C PRO A 198 -30.46 30.49 6.87
N ASN A 199 -31.54 29.73 6.70
CA ASN A 199 -32.61 29.61 7.69
C ASN A 199 -32.43 28.39 8.60
N GLY A 200 -32.06 27.24 8.04
CA GLY A 200 -31.86 26.00 8.81
C GLY A 200 -30.46 25.88 9.41
N MET A 201 -29.49 26.63 8.90
CA MET A 201 -28.09 26.61 9.34
C MET A 201 -27.43 25.23 9.24
N GLN A 202 -27.86 24.40 8.27
CA GLN A 202 -27.40 23.01 8.16
C GLN A 202 -26.44 22.76 6.99
N SER A 203 -26.17 23.76 6.13
CA SER A 203 -25.30 23.59 4.96
C SER A 203 -23.82 23.89 5.27
N SER A 204 -22.92 23.43 4.40
CA SER A 204 -21.50 23.80 4.48
C SER A 204 -21.23 25.28 4.21
N TYR A 205 -22.13 25.96 3.50
CA TYR A 205 -22.03 27.39 3.23
C TYR A 205 -22.12 28.23 4.51
N GLU A 206 -22.81 27.72 5.53
CA GLU A 206 -23.03 28.43 6.79
C GLU A 206 -21.83 28.37 7.73
N ASN A 207 -20.92 27.43 7.51
CA ASN A 207 -19.73 27.28 8.34
C ASN A 207 -18.71 28.39 8.06
N ASP A 208 -17.83 28.63 9.04
CA ASP A 208 -16.65 29.46 8.86
C ASP A 208 -15.42 28.60 8.55
N LEU A 209 -14.30 29.24 8.19
CA LEU A 209 -13.07 28.54 7.87
C LEU A 209 -12.57 27.73 9.07
N SER A 210 -12.40 26.43 8.85
CA SER A 210 -11.80 25.54 9.84
C SER A 210 -10.29 25.76 9.94
N ASN A 211 -9.67 25.22 10.99
CA ASN A 211 -8.21 25.27 11.12
C ASN A 211 -7.46 24.61 9.95
N PRO A 212 -7.86 23.43 9.42
CA PRO A 212 -7.27 22.90 8.19
C PRO A 212 -7.37 23.86 7.00
N ALA A 213 -8.51 24.53 6.80
CA ALA A 213 -8.68 25.51 5.72
C ALA A 213 -7.78 26.75 5.94
N ILE A 214 -7.74 27.29 7.15
CA ILE A 214 -6.87 28.42 7.51
C ILE A 214 -5.39 28.06 7.27
N LEU A 215 -4.96 26.87 7.72
CA LEU A 215 -3.59 26.40 7.54
C LEU A 215 -3.25 26.18 6.06
N TYR A 216 -4.17 25.61 5.27
CA TYR A 216 -4.00 25.49 3.82
C TYR A 216 -3.74 26.85 3.17
N LYS A 217 -4.54 27.87 3.52
CA LYS A 217 -4.39 29.24 2.99
C LYS A 217 -3.07 29.91 3.37
N ASN A 218 -2.45 29.47 4.46
CA ASN A 218 -1.16 29.96 4.93
C ASN A 218 0.02 29.03 4.57
N TYR A 219 -0.23 27.92 3.86
CA TYR A 219 0.81 27.00 3.42
C TYR A 219 1.35 27.45 2.06
N GLU A 220 2.45 28.19 2.07
CA GLU A 220 3.02 28.81 0.87
C GLU A 220 3.51 27.76 -0.15
N PRO A 221 2.91 27.66 -1.36
CA PRO A 221 3.40 26.79 -2.41
C PRO A 221 4.75 27.29 -2.94
N ASN A 222 5.62 26.36 -3.36
CA ASN A 222 6.91 26.70 -3.96
C ASN A 222 7.28 25.70 -5.05
N GLU A 223 7.23 26.14 -6.31
CA GLU A 223 7.52 25.30 -7.48
C GLU A 223 9.00 24.85 -7.58
N ILE A 224 9.92 25.68 -7.07
CA ILE A 224 11.37 25.39 -7.11
C ILE A 224 11.68 24.30 -6.09
N GLU A 225 11.12 24.42 -4.89
CA GLU A 225 11.27 23.46 -3.79
C GLU A 225 10.28 22.29 -3.88
N LYS A 226 9.42 22.26 -4.90
CA LYS A 226 8.39 21.24 -5.10
C LYS A 226 7.49 21.06 -3.87
N ARG A 227 7.06 22.20 -3.31
CA ARG A 227 6.13 22.30 -2.19
C ARG A 227 4.73 22.61 -2.68
N TYR A 228 3.78 21.73 -2.39
CA TYR A 228 2.40 21.83 -2.89
C TYR A 228 1.38 21.62 -1.76
N PRO A 229 0.42 22.54 -1.56
CA PRO A 229 -0.70 22.31 -0.67
C PRO A 229 -1.83 21.54 -1.38
N ILE A 230 -2.48 20.64 -0.66
CA ILE A 230 -3.61 19.82 -1.11
C ILE A 230 -4.75 20.01 -0.10
N TYR A 231 -5.85 20.64 -0.50
CA TYR A 231 -7.04 20.77 0.32
C TYR A 231 -8.11 19.76 -0.10
N ILE A 232 -8.70 19.08 0.88
CA ILE A 232 -9.83 18.17 0.68
C ILE A 232 -10.96 18.59 1.61
N SER A 233 -12.09 18.96 1.02
CA SER A 233 -13.30 19.37 1.74
C SER A 233 -13.85 18.25 2.62
N GLY A 234 -14.65 18.68 3.59
CA GLY A 234 -15.28 17.83 4.59
C GLY A 234 -16.18 16.76 4.02
N ILE A 235 -16.28 15.64 4.75
CA ILE A 235 -17.28 14.60 4.47
C ILE A 235 -18.69 15.24 4.50
N GLY A 236 -19.52 14.90 3.51
CA GLY A 236 -20.84 15.51 3.30
C GLY A 236 -20.83 16.79 2.46
N THR A 237 -19.71 17.15 1.84
CA THR A 237 -19.58 18.34 0.96
C THR A 237 -18.98 17.95 -0.40
N ASN A 238 -19.38 18.67 -1.45
CA ASN A 238 -19.05 18.27 -2.84
C ASN A 238 -18.42 19.38 -3.69
N THR A 239 -18.46 20.63 -3.24
CA THR A 239 -17.83 21.76 -3.94
C THR A 239 -16.31 21.61 -3.90
N ALA A 240 -15.69 21.52 -5.07
CA ALA A 240 -14.25 21.48 -5.24
C ALA A 240 -13.88 21.86 -6.67
N PRO A 241 -12.74 22.51 -6.90
CA PRO A 241 -12.25 22.78 -8.25
C PRO A 241 -11.85 21.48 -8.95
N LYS A 242 -11.76 21.51 -10.28
CA LYS A 242 -11.32 20.36 -11.11
C LYS A 242 -9.91 19.86 -10.76
N SER A 243 -9.06 20.76 -10.26
CA SER A 243 -7.75 20.44 -9.67
C SER A 243 -7.37 21.52 -8.66
N GLN A 244 -6.43 21.20 -7.78
CA GLN A 244 -5.89 22.12 -6.79
C GLN A 244 -5.44 23.45 -7.45
N GLY A 245 -5.72 24.57 -6.79
CA GLY A 245 -5.37 25.92 -7.26
C GLY A 245 -6.13 26.42 -8.50
N LYS A 246 -7.15 25.71 -9.01
CA LYS A 246 -7.99 26.20 -10.11
C LYS A 246 -9.20 26.97 -9.61
N THR A 247 -9.66 27.85 -10.47
CA THR A 247 -10.89 28.61 -10.30
C THR A 247 -12.12 27.70 -10.40
N LEU A 248 -13.10 27.90 -9.51
CA LEU A 248 -14.41 27.29 -9.56
C LEU A 248 -15.34 28.08 -10.48
N LEU A 249 -16.05 27.34 -11.33
CA LEU A 249 -17.16 27.85 -12.13
C LEU A 249 -18.49 27.63 -11.37
N PRO A 250 -19.59 28.28 -11.78
CA PRO A 250 -20.89 28.11 -11.13
C PRO A 250 -21.30 26.65 -10.94
N GLU A 251 -21.06 25.78 -11.93
CA GLU A 251 -21.40 24.35 -11.89
C GLU A 251 -20.55 23.50 -10.93
N ASP A 252 -19.45 24.05 -10.40
CA ASP A 252 -18.60 23.36 -9.43
C ASP A 252 -19.15 23.47 -8.00
N TYR A 253 -20.05 24.44 -7.74
CA TYR A 253 -20.78 24.59 -6.48
C TYR A 253 -21.97 23.63 -6.44
N LYS A 254 -22.14 22.95 -5.31
CA LYS A 254 -23.08 21.83 -5.19
C LYS A 254 -23.76 21.82 -3.83
N ASP A 255 -24.91 21.16 -3.78
CA ASP A 255 -25.58 20.81 -2.54
C ASP A 255 -24.73 19.88 -1.67
N ASN A 256 -24.95 19.98 -0.36
CA ASN A 256 -24.49 18.99 0.59
C ASN A 256 -25.19 17.65 0.34
N ASP A 257 -24.41 16.57 0.32
CA ASP A 257 -24.98 15.23 0.25
C ASP A 257 -24.82 14.54 1.60
N PHE A 258 -25.90 14.55 2.39
CA PHE A 258 -25.96 13.88 3.68
C PHE A 258 -26.20 12.36 3.55
N ILE A 259 -26.61 11.91 2.37
CA ILE A 259 -26.91 10.52 2.04
C ILE A 259 -26.07 10.17 0.82
N GLU A 260 -24.75 10.06 1.04
CA GLU A 260 -23.83 9.51 0.06
C GLU A 260 -24.49 8.27 -0.58
N GLY A 261 -24.75 8.36 -1.90
CA GLY A 261 -25.59 7.39 -2.60
C GLY A 261 -25.15 5.94 -2.38
N PRO A 262 -26.00 4.94 -2.66
CA PRO A 262 -25.82 3.53 -2.25
C PRO A 262 -24.55 2.82 -2.76
N ALA A 263 -23.68 3.49 -3.51
CA ALA A 263 -22.37 3.02 -3.95
C ALA A 263 -21.20 3.44 -3.04
N PHE A 264 -21.38 4.40 -2.13
CA PHE A 264 -20.35 4.92 -1.23
C PHE A 264 -20.95 5.05 0.18
N GLY A 265 -20.47 4.23 1.13
CA GLY A 265 -21.16 3.95 2.38
C GLY A 265 -21.05 5.04 3.46
N MET A 266 -22.03 5.07 4.37
CA MET A 266 -21.99 5.89 5.57
C MET A 266 -20.74 5.60 6.43
N GLY A 267 -20.00 6.64 6.82
CA GLY A 267 -18.94 6.54 7.83
C GLY A 267 -17.53 6.35 7.26
N SER A 268 -16.95 5.16 7.43
CA SER A 268 -15.57 4.84 7.05
C SER A 268 -15.30 4.98 5.55
N SER A 269 -16.31 4.79 4.69
CA SER A 269 -16.14 5.00 3.24
C SER A 269 -15.86 6.46 2.90
N GLY A 270 -16.56 7.43 3.49
CA GLY A 270 -16.27 8.86 3.28
C GLY A 270 -14.85 9.27 3.73
N ILE A 271 -14.33 8.66 4.80
CA ILE A 271 -12.93 8.84 5.22
C ILE A 271 -11.96 8.28 4.17
N MET A 272 -12.17 7.04 3.73
CA MET A 272 -11.32 6.39 2.71
C MET A 272 -11.36 7.15 1.38
N ASP A 273 -12.52 7.68 0.98
CA ASP A 273 -12.70 8.45 -0.25
C ASP A 273 -11.97 9.78 -0.19
N ASN A 274 -12.01 10.51 0.93
CA ASN A 274 -11.24 11.74 1.09
C ASN A 274 -9.73 11.48 1.06
N VAL A 275 -9.26 10.40 1.69
CA VAL A 275 -7.85 9.98 1.60
C VAL A 275 -7.47 9.60 0.17
N LYS A 276 -8.35 8.90 -0.55
CA LYS A 276 -8.16 8.57 -1.97
C LYS A 276 -8.07 9.82 -2.84
N LYS A 277 -8.96 10.81 -2.64
CA LYS A 277 -8.91 12.10 -3.35
C LYS A 277 -7.58 12.82 -3.09
N ALA A 278 -7.13 12.91 -1.82
CA ALA A 278 -5.82 13.47 -1.47
C ALA A 278 -4.67 12.78 -2.21
N ILE A 279 -4.63 11.45 -2.20
CA ILE A 279 -3.58 10.67 -2.87
C ILE A 279 -3.60 10.90 -4.39
N LEU A 280 -4.79 10.97 -5.00
CA LEU A 280 -4.92 11.26 -6.43
C LEU A 280 -4.37 12.63 -6.79
N ASP A 281 -4.63 13.66 -5.98
CA ASP A 281 -4.11 15.01 -6.21
C ASP A 281 -2.59 15.09 -5.99
N VAL A 282 -2.06 14.39 -4.97
CA VAL A 282 -0.61 14.23 -4.79
C VAL A 282 0.03 13.59 -6.03
N VAL A 283 -0.58 12.53 -6.56
CA VAL A 283 -0.07 11.83 -7.76
C VAL A 283 -0.13 12.72 -9.00
N LYS A 284 -1.12 13.61 -9.14
CA LYS A 284 -1.16 14.59 -10.24
C LYS A 284 0.09 15.47 -10.23
N GLU A 285 0.52 15.95 -9.07
CA GLU A 285 1.74 16.77 -8.96
C GLU A 285 3.03 15.95 -9.15
N LEU A 286 3.07 14.72 -8.62
CA LEU A 286 4.24 13.83 -8.77
C LEU A 286 4.50 13.41 -10.22
N LYS A 287 3.47 13.45 -11.08
CA LYS A 287 3.61 13.19 -12.53
C LYS A 287 4.36 14.29 -13.26
N ASN A 288 4.47 15.49 -12.68
CA ASN A 288 5.13 16.65 -13.29
C ASN A 288 6.67 16.60 -13.15
N ILE A 289 7.27 15.42 -13.38
CA ILE A 289 8.73 15.21 -13.43
C ILE A 289 9.21 15.04 -14.87
N LYS A 290 10.43 15.49 -15.14
CA LYS A 290 11.05 15.31 -16.46
C LYS A 290 11.49 13.87 -16.68
N SER A 291 11.68 13.46 -17.93
CA SER A 291 12.08 12.08 -18.28
C SER A 291 13.42 11.64 -17.69
N ASP A 292 14.34 12.60 -17.49
CA ASP A 292 15.64 12.46 -16.83
C ASP A 292 15.58 12.53 -15.31
N GLN A 293 14.38 12.67 -14.73
CA GLN A 293 14.14 12.77 -13.29
C GLN A 293 13.45 11.53 -12.73
N LYS A 294 13.61 11.33 -11.43
CA LYS A 294 12.90 10.32 -10.64
C LYS A 294 12.49 10.87 -9.28
N ILE A 295 11.50 10.24 -8.66
CA ILE A 295 11.05 10.61 -7.31
C ILE A 295 12.07 10.10 -6.30
N GLY A 296 12.70 11.03 -5.57
CA GLY A 296 13.58 10.74 -4.44
C GLY A 296 12.77 10.56 -3.15
N THR A 297 12.38 11.68 -2.52
CA THR A 297 11.63 11.67 -1.25
C THR A 297 10.32 12.41 -1.41
N ILE A 298 9.24 11.84 -0.88
CA ILE A 298 7.94 12.49 -0.74
C ILE A 298 7.74 12.78 0.75
N THR A 299 7.71 14.06 1.11
CA THR A 299 7.49 14.51 2.49
C THR A 299 6.06 14.99 2.65
N PHE A 300 5.36 14.53 3.70
CA PHE A 300 4.01 14.95 4.03
C PHE A 300 3.95 15.73 5.34
N ASP A 301 3.27 16.87 5.33
CA ASP A 301 2.73 17.54 6.52
C ASP A 301 1.20 17.37 6.45
N VAL A 302 0.62 16.62 7.39
CA VAL A 302 -0.79 16.22 7.32
C VAL A 302 -1.58 16.91 8.43
N PHE A 303 -2.67 17.55 8.07
CA PHE A 303 -3.55 18.26 8.99
C PHE A 303 -4.98 17.77 8.84
N GLY A 304 -5.72 17.68 9.94
CA GLY A 304 -7.13 17.39 9.86
C GLY A 304 -7.94 17.77 11.10
N PHE A 305 -9.24 17.97 10.91
CA PHE A 305 -10.18 18.33 11.98
C PHE A 305 -11.37 17.36 12.05
N SER A 306 -11.79 16.94 13.24
CA SER A 306 -12.94 16.05 13.44
C SER A 306 -12.81 14.74 12.63
N ARG A 307 -13.75 14.42 11.74
CA ARG A 307 -13.61 13.30 10.78
C ARG A 307 -12.44 13.47 9.81
N GLY A 308 -12.08 14.70 9.46
CA GLY A 308 -10.86 15.01 8.72
C GLY A 308 -9.58 14.64 9.48
N ALA A 309 -9.57 14.69 10.80
CA ALA A 309 -8.45 14.18 11.61
C ALA A 309 -8.36 12.64 11.57
N ALA A 310 -9.50 11.94 11.55
CA ALA A 310 -9.50 10.49 11.31
C ALA A 310 -8.99 10.16 9.91
N ALA A 311 -9.38 10.95 8.89
CA ALA A 311 -8.82 10.85 7.55
C ALA A 311 -7.32 11.14 7.51
N ALA A 312 -6.82 12.11 8.27
CA ALA A 312 -5.38 12.41 8.36
C ALA A 312 -4.61 11.22 8.93
N ARG A 313 -5.12 10.59 10.00
CA ARG A 313 -4.52 9.37 10.58
C ARG A 313 -4.57 8.20 9.61
N HIS A 314 -5.70 7.99 8.92
CA HIS A 314 -5.83 6.97 7.88
C HIS A 314 -4.91 7.23 6.67
N PHE A 315 -4.72 8.49 6.27
CA PHE A 315 -3.77 8.87 5.23
C PHE A 315 -2.35 8.43 5.61
N VAL A 316 -1.93 8.70 6.85
CA VAL A 316 -0.63 8.23 7.37
C VAL A 316 -0.55 6.71 7.34
N HIS A 317 -1.62 6.01 7.74
CA HIS A 317 -1.68 4.54 7.66
C HIS A 317 -1.41 4.04 6.24
N VAL A 318 -2.07 4.62 5.23
CA VAL A 318 -1.97 4.20 3.83
C VAL A 318 -0.59 4.51 3.25
N VAL A 319 -0.10 5.76 3.36
CA VAL A 319 1.16 6.17 2.71
C VAL A 319 2.41 5.58 3.37
N THR A 320 2.27 4.98 4.55
CA THR A 320 3.35 4.28 5.26
C THR A 320 3.13 2.77 5.34
N HIS A 321 2.18 2.24 4.56
CA HIS A 321 1.88 0.81 4.58
C HIS A 321 3.01 0.02 3.90
N PRO A 322 3.49 -1.09 4.50
CA PRO A 322 4.47 -1.98 3.86
C PRO A 322 3.84 -2.70 2.65
N PRO A 323 4.62 -3.44 1.84
CA PRO A 323 4.08 -4.28 0.79
C PRO A 323 3.15 -5.32 1.40
N TYR A 324 2.05 -5.59 0.71
CA TYR A 324 0.99 -6.48 1.19
C TYR A 324 0.41 -7.27 0.03
N ASN A 325 -0.28 -8.37 0.35
CA ASN A 325 -1.06 -9.08 -0.66
C ASN A 325 -2.45 -8.46 -0.73
N PRO A 326 -3.01 -8.25 -1.94
CA PRO A 326 -4.36 -7.75 -2.07
C PRO A 326 -5.37 -8.77 -1.53
N THR A 327 -6.55 -8.28 -1.14
CA THR A 327 -7.63 -9.14 -0.67
C THR A 327 -8.33 -9.76 -1.87
N VAL A 328 -8.39 -11.09 -1.93
CA VAL A 328 -8.99 -11.83 -3.05
C VAL A 328 -10.19 -12.64 -2.58
N TYR A 329 -11.34 -12.42 -3.22
CA TYR A 329 -12.55 -13.22 -3.02
C TYR A 329 -12.88 -14.01 -4.28
N HIS A 330 -12.92 -15.33 -4.18
CA HIS A 330 -13.37 -16.22 -5.26
C HIS A 330 -14.87 -16.50 -5.10
N ARG A 331 -15.72 -15.93 -5.98
CA ARG A 331 -17.16 -16.25 -5.96
C ARG A 331 -17.44 -17.50 -6.79
N LYS A 332 -18.35 -18.36 -6.30
CA LYS A 332 -18.71 -19.68 -6.87
C LYS A 332 -19.19 -19.67 -8.34
N LYS A 333 -19.41 -18.51 -8.95
CA LYS A 333 -19.75 -18.32 -10.37
C LYS A 333 -18.84 -17.24 -10.98
N ARG A 334 -17.60 -17.62 -11.34
CA ARG A 334 -16.64 -16.91 -12.22
C ARG A 334 -16.20 -15.46 -11.92
N ASP A 335 -16.72 -14.78 -10.91
CA ASP A 335 -16.21 -13.45 -10.54
C ASP A 335 -15.22 -13.51 -9.38
N THR A 336 -13.93 -13.37 -9.70
CA THR A 336 -12.88 -13.05 -8.72
C THR A 336 -12.92 -11.55 -8.44
N LEU A 337 -13.03 -11.16 -7.18
CA LEU A 337 -12.90 -9.78 -6.73
C LEU A 337 -11.55 -9.59 -6.05
N VAL A 338 -10.73 -8.68 -6.58
CA VAL A 338 -9.43 -8.30 -6.02
C VAL A 338 -9.57 -6.87 -5.49
N LEU A 339 -9.21 -6.65 -4.22
CA LEU A 339 -9.32 -5.35 -3.55
C LEU A 339 -7.97 -4.90 -2.98
N ASP A 340 -7.74 -3.59 -2.98
CA ASP A 340 -6.63 -2.96 -2.27
C ASP A 340 -6.92 -2.79 -0.76
N LEU A 341 -5.99 -2.13 -0.05
CA LEU A 341 -6.09 -1.87 1.39
C LEU A 341 -7.30 -1.00 1.77
N GLN A 342 -7.80 -0.18 0.84
CA GLN A 342 -8.92 0.74 1.03
C GLN A 342 -10.21 0.20 0.38
N ASN A 343 -10.28 -1.11 0.11
CA ASN A 343 -11.39 -1.78 -0.56
C ASN A 343 -11.70 -1.29 -1.99
N ASN A 344 -10.77 -0.60 -2.65
CA ASN A 344 -10.91 -0.28 -4.07
C ASN A 344 -10.70 -1.52 -4.93
N LYS A 345 -11.51 -1.67 -5.97
CA LYS A 345 -11.39 -2.76 -6.93
C LYS A 345 -10.09 -2.65 -7.74
N LEU A 346 -9.31 -3.73 -7.75
CA LEU A 346 -8.09 -3.88 -8.55
C LEU A 346 -8.34 -4.73 -9.81
N PRO A 347 -7.54 -4.54 -10.88
CA PRO A 347 -7.50 -5.47 -12.00
C PRO A 347 -7.14 -6.90 -11.56
N LEU A 348 -7.70 -7.91 -12.24
CA LEU A 348 -7.40 -9.33 -11.97
C LEU A 348 -5.90 -9.68 -12.06
N SER A 349 -5.11 -8.89 -12.79
CA SER A 349 -3.66 -9.06 -12.87
C SER A 349 -2.93 -8.89 -11.53
N TYR A 350 -3.59 -8.33 -10.51
CA TYR A 350 -3.07 -8.22 -9.14
C TYR A 350 -3.37 -9.44 -8.25
N GLU A 351 -4.20 -10.40 -8.68
CA GLU A 351 -4.61 -11.57 -7.88
C GLU A 351 -3.42 -12.33 -7.27
N TYR A 352 -2.33 -12.45 -8.03
CA TYR A 352 -1.12 -13.17 -7.62
C TYR A 352 0.09 -12.25 -7.44
N LYS A 353 -0.11 -10.93 -7.36
CA LYS A 353 0.96 -9.95 -7.19
C LYS A 353 0.95 -9.38 -5.78
N THR A 354 2.14 -9.11 -5.27
CA THR A 354 2.31 -8.28 -4.08
C THR A 354 2.15 -6.80 -4.45
N MET A 355 1.35 -6.06 -3.68
CA MET A 355 1.21 -4.62 -3.79
C MET A 355 2.50 -3.92 -3.36
N PRO A 356 2.88 -2.79 -3.98
CA PRO A 356 4.07 -2.05 -3.60
C PRO A 356 3.95 -1.43 -2.19
N HIS A 357 5.07 -0.92 -1.65
CA HIS A 357 5.06 -0.05 -0.46
C HIS A 357 4.15 1.17 -0.69
N PHE A 358 3.73 1.83 0.38
CA PHE A 358 2.98 3.10 0.37
C PHE A 358 1.51 2.98 -0.09
N GLY A 359 0.90 1.80 0.05
CA GLY A 359 -0.55 1.61 -0.18
C GLY A 359 -0.99 2.07 -1.58
N LEU A 360 -2.13 2.77 -1.64
CA LEU A 360 -2.66 3.32 -2.90
C LEU A 360 -1.69 4.28 -3.59
N LEU A 361 -0.93 5.08 -2.83
CA LEU A 361 0.08 5.98 -3.40
C LEU A 361 1.11 5.15 -4.19
N GLY A 362 1.67 4.12 -3.58
CA GLY A 362 2.65 3.26 -4.25
C GLY A 362 2.08 2.54 -5.46
N GLN A 363 0.85 2.05 -5.36
CA GLN A 363 0.15 1.44 -6.50
C GLN A 363 0.08 2.41 -7.69
N LEU A 364 -0.42 3.62 -7.45
CA LEU A 364 -0.56 4.62 -8.50
C LEU A 364 0.80 5.05 -9.07
N LEU A 365 1.83 5.21 -8.24
CA LEU A 365 3.18 5.50 -8.73
C LEU A 365 3.72 4.36 -9.59
N GLN A 366 3.47 3.10 -9.23
CA GLN A 366 3.88 1.93 -10.01
C GLN A 366 3.15 1.87 -11.36
N GLU A 367 1.83 2.05 -11.38
CA GLU A 367 1.00 2.03 -12.59
C GLU A 367 1.36 3.16 -13.56
N ASN A 368 1.81 4.30 -13.05
CA ASN A 368 2.29 5.42 -13.86
C ASN A 368 3.79 5.31 -14.20
N GLY A 369 4.48 4.24 -13.80
CA GLY A 369 5.89 4.01 -14.13
C GLY A 369 6.88 4.97 -13.48
N ILE A 370 6.48 5.63 -12.37
CA ILE A 370 7.26 6.65 -11.67
C ILE A 370 7.70 6.23 -10.26
N LEU A 371 7.31 5.03 -9.80
CA LEU A 371 7.83 4.41 -8.58
C LEU A 371 9.27 3.92 -8.81
N ASP A 372 10.23 4.48 -8.08
CA ASP A 372 11.64 4.03 -8.08
C ASP A 372 11.93 3.20 -6.83
N ALA A 373 12.87 2.25 -6.94
CA ALA A 373 13.29 1.44 -5.79
C ALA A 373 13.90 2.27 -4.64
N GLN A 374 14.37 3.50 -4.93
CA GLN A 374 14.89 4.43 -3.94
C GLN A 374 13.85 5.47 -3.49
N THR A 375 12.60 5.39 -3.95
CA THR A 375 11.54 6.31 -3.51
C THR A 375 11.28 6.12 -2.02
N GLN A 376 11.36 7.22 -1.27
CA GLN A 376 11.11 7.26 0.16
C GLN A 376 9.86 8.11 0.45
N VAL A 377 9.05 7.68 1.41
CA VAL A 377 7.94 8.46 1.97
C VAL A 377 8.26 8.79 3.41
N LYS A 378 8.13 10.07 3.77
CA LYS A 378 8.32 10.59 5.13
C LYS A 378 7.09 11.39 5.53
N VAL A 379 6.47 11.05 6.66
CA VAL A 379 5.46 11.91 7.28
C VAL A 379 6.18 12.76 8.33
N ARG A 380 6.41 14.03 8.00
CA ARG A 380 7.20 14.94 8.84
C ARG A 380 6.38 15.47 10.02
N PHE A 381 5.12 15.83 9.78
CA PHE A 381 4.28 16.44 10.80
C PHE A 381 2.83 15.97 10.64
N VAL A 382 2.16 15.72 11.75
CA VAL A 382 0.72 15.49 11.81
C VAL A 382 0.09 16.43 12.84
N GLY A 383 -0.76 17.36 12.38
CA GLY A 383 -1.51 18.28 13.23
C GLY A 383 -3.01 17.98 13.17
N ILE A 384 -3.54 17.37 14.22
CA ILE A 384 -4.94 16.95 14.27
C ILE A 384 -5.72 17.69 15.35
N TYR A 385 -6.97 18.01 15.03
CA TYR A 385 -7.90 18.71 15.90
C TYR A 385 -9.10 17.80 16.16
N ASP A 386 -9.30 17.44 17.43
CA ASP A 386 -10.50 16.78 17.93
C ASP A 386 -10.95 15.55 17.11
N THR A 387 -10.10 14.53 17.00
CA THR A 387 -10.36 13.35 16.16
C THR A 387 -11.65 12.63 16.53
N VAL A 388 -12.58 12.58 15.58
CA VAL A 388 -13.84 11.83 15.67
C VAL A 388 -13.96 10.93 14.45
N PRO A 389 -13.83 9.60 14.57
CA PRO A 389 -13.82 8.68 13.42
C PRO A 389 -15.21 8.39 12.84
N HIS A 390 -16.28 8.73 13.57
CA HIS A 390 -17.64 8.28 13.30
C HIS A 390 -18.68 9.36 13.64
N HIS A 391 -19.80 9.37 12.91
CA HIS A 391 -21.01 10.12 13.28
C HIS A 391 -22.25 9.24 13.05
N GLY A 392 -22.92 8.80 14.12
CA GLY A 392 -24.08 7.88 14.07
C GLY A 392 -24.32 7.14 15.40
N LEU A 393 -25.23 6.16 15.40
CA LEU A 393 -25.66 5.43 16.62
C LEU A 393 -24.91 4.09 16.87
N PHE A 394 -24.05 3.67 15.95
CA PHE A 394 -23.34 2.39 16.03
C PHE A 394 -21.83 2.61 15.90
N GLN A 395 -21.10 2.37 16.99
CA GLN A 395 -19.63 2.30 17.02
C GLN A 395 -19.21 0.88 16.59
N ASP A 396 -18.60 0.75 15.41
CA ASP A 396 -17.78 -0.42 15.09
C ASP A 396 -16.29 -0.13 15.36
N ASN A 397 -15.41 -1.11 15.16
CA ASN A 397 -13.99 -1.09 15.51
C ASN A 397 -13.14 -0.19 14.56
N ASP A 398 -13.66 0.99 14.21
CA ASP A 398 -13.15 1.92 13.18
C ASP A 398 -11.68 2.29 13.38
N ILE A 399 -11.20 2.33 14.62
CA ILE A 399 -9.80 2.64 14.95
C ILE A 399 -8.86 1.62 14.31
N LYS A 400 -9.20 0.33 14.37
CA LYS A 400 -8.40 -0.75 13.79
C LYS A 400 -8.59 -0.84 12.28
N ASP A 401 -9.84 -0.70 11.82
CA ASP A 401 -10.18 -0.83 10.40
C ASP A 401 -9.59 0.31 9.57
N LEU A 402 -9.52 1.53 10.12
CA LEU A 402 -8.86 2.68 9.51
C LEU A 402 -7.38 2.80 9.91
N GLY A 403 -6.90 1.94 10.82
CA GLY A 403 -5.52 1.93 11.28
C GLY A 403 -5.05 3.27 11.86
N LEU A 404 -5.93 3.92 12.63
CA LEU A 404 -5.73 5.30 13.12
C LEU A 404 -4.51 5.43 14.05
N ASP A 405 -4.07 4.33 14.68
CA ASP A 405 -2.87 4.31 15.54
C ASP A 405 -1.56 4.45 14.78
N ASN A 406 -1.56 4.25 13.46
CA ASN A 406 -0.37 4.41 12.63
C ASN A 406 0.11 5.87 12.53
N VAL A 407 -0.62 6.82 13.12
CA VAL A 407 -0.17 8.21 13.28
C VAL A 407 1.20 8.31 13.97
N ASN A 408 1.56 7.33 14.80
CA ASN A 408 2.87 7.21 15.44
C ASN A 408 4.05 6.99 14.46
N LYS A 409 3.78 6.74 13.18
CA LYS A 409 4.80 6.67 12.12
C LYS A 409 5.22 8.05 11.61
N ALA A 410 4.56 9.12 12.03
CA ALA A 410 5.01 10.48 11.76
C ALA A 410 6.16 10.87 12.69
N ASN A 411 7.03 11.78 12.22
CA ASN A 411 8.12 12.30 13.05
C ASN A 411 7.59 13.12 14.23
N TYR A 412 6.58 13.95 14.00
CA TYR A 412 5.96 14.81 15.00
C TYR A 412 4.43 14.72 14.90
N VAL A 413 3.76 14.58 16.04
CA VAL A 413 2.30 14.54 16.13
C VAL A 413 1.85 15.53 17.20
N VAL A 414 0.92 16.42 16.83
CA VAL A 414 0.23 17.32 17.75
C VAL A 414 -1.26 17.06 17.63
N HIS A 415 -1.92 16.80 18.77
CA HIS A 415 -3.36 16.62 18.83
C HIS A 415 -3.96 17.63 19.81
N MET A 416 -4.70 18.59 19.28
CA MET A 416 -5.50 19.54 20.08
C MET A 416 -6.90 18.96 20.26
N VAL A 417 -7.37 18.88 21.50
CA VAL A 417 -8.64 18.23 21.87
C VAL A 417 -9.56 19.22 22.58
N ALA A 418 -10.85 19.15 22.31
CA ALA A 418 -11.82 20.01 22.98
C ALA A 418 -12.04 19.52 24.41
N ALA A 419 -11.83 20.38 25.40
CA ALA A 419 -12.09 20.05 26.81
C ALA A 419 -13.60 20.03 27.12
N ASP A 420 -14.38 20.85 26.40
CA ASP A 420 -15.80 21.10 26.66
C ASP A 420 -16.73 20.45 25.60
N GLU A 421 -16.26 19.42 24.89
CA GLU A 421 -17.10 18.62 23.98
C GLU A 421 -17.80 17.49 24.76
N HIS A 422 -19.13 17.51 24.77
CA HIS A 422 -19.96 16.61 25.58
C HIS A 422 -21.06 15.91 24.77
N ARG A 423 -21.14 16.12 23.44
CA ARG A 423 -22.16 15.51 22.59
C ARG A 423 -21.88 14.02 22.40
N ALA A 424 -22.93 13.20 22.49
CA ALA A 424 -22.82 11.74 22.44
C ALA A 424 -22.13 11.20 21.15
N ASN A 425 -22.33 11.87 20.01
CA ASN A 425 -21.82 11.41 18.71
C ASN A 425 -20.41 11.93 18.37
N PHE A 426 -19.74 12.61 19.32
CA PHE A 426 -18.43 13.25 19.12
C PHE A 426 -17.38 12.62 20.04
N SER A 427 -17.35 11.29 20.10
CA SER A 427 -16.38 10.56 20.93
C SER A 427 -14.96 10.76 20.41
N LEU A 428 -14.11 11.34 21.25
CA LEU A 428 -12.71 11.58 20.96
C LEU A 428 -11.94 10.27 20.78
N THR A 429 -11.14 10.18 19.72
CA THR A 429 -10.08 9.16 19.61
C THR A 429 -8.74 9.77 19.97
N ASP A 430 -8.16 9.33 21.08
CA ASP A 430 -6.86 9.80 21.55
C ASP A 430 -5.69 9.35 20.65
N ILE A 431 -4.49 9.81 21.01
CA ILE A 431 -3.20 9.44 20.40
C ILE A 431 -2.33 8.64 21.36
N SER A 432 -2.92 7.79 22.20
CA SER A 432 -2.19 6.95 23.16
C SER A 432 -1.13 6.03 22.52
N SER A 433 -1.27 5.73 21.23
CA SER A 433 -0.29 5.02 20.40
C SER A 433 1.00 5.80 20.12
N VAL A 434 1.03 7.12 20.37
CA VAL A 434 2.22 7.97 20.21
C VAL A 434 2.99 8.02 21.53
N THR A 435 4.29 7.71 21.47
CA THR A 435 5.15 7.79 22.65
C THR A 435 5.30 9.25 23.07
N LYS A 436 4.95 9.58 24.33
CA LYS A 436 5.17 10.91 24.89
C LYS A 436 6.67 11.18 25.00
N THR A 437 7.21 12.01 24.11
CA THR A 437 8.56 12.55 24.26
C THR A 437 8.45 13.97 24.81
N HIS A 438 9.11 14.23 25.95
CA HIS A 438 9.19 15.58 26.50
C HIS A 438 9.88 16.50 25.47
N PRO A 439 9.46 17.77 25.30
CA PRO A 439 10.08 18.69 24.34
C PRO A 439 11.61 18.82 24.52
N GLU A 440 12.09 18.65 25.76
CA GLU A 440 13.51 18.72 26.11
C GLU A 440 14.26 17.37 26.03
N SER A 441 13.61 16.29 25.59
CA SER A 441 14.19 14.94 25.69
C SER A 441 15.34 14.65 24.71
N GLY A 442 15.67 15.57 23.79
CA GLY A 442 16.83 15.47 22.87
C GLY A 442 16.86 14.23 21.98
N LYS A 443 15.80 13.42 21.98
CA LYS A 443 15.73 12.14 21.27
C LYS A 443 14.81 12.28 20.07
N LYS A 444 15.38 12.79 18.98
CA LYS A 444 15.05 12.58 17.56
C LYS A 444 15.42 13.83 16.73
N GLU A 445 16.68 14.21 16.79
CA GLU A 445 17.31 14.89 15.66
C GLU A 445 18.29 13.89 15.04
N GLU A 446 17.88 13.25 13.95
CA GLU A 446 18.71 12.78 12.84
C GLU A 446 17.82 12.44 11.63
#